data_AF-A0A3D3LTG3-F1
#
_entry.id   AF-A0A3D3LTG3-F1
#
_cell.length_a   1.000
_cell.length_b   1.000
_cell.length_c   1.000
_cell.angle_alpha   90.00
_cell.angle_beta   90.00
_cell.angle_gamma   90.00
#
_symmetry.space_group_name_H-M   'P 1'
#
loop_
_entity.id
_entity.type
_entity.pdbx_description
1 polymer ?
#
loop_
_entity_poly.entity_id
_entity_poly.type
_entity_poly.pdbx_seq_one_letter_code
_entity_poly.pdbx_strand_id
1 'polypeptide(L)'
;MWGYLLQDKTYELENSTFKFTGKERDKESGYDYFISRNYNSKIGRFLSEEPITENIFSFSPYSYVMNNPLNLIDPFGSDWFFDDELQDWVYELDASFIIDVVADYETGETDTKIRTGVREFAIFNGAEFKWYERSGRLYSWPAVSGLYLENGKSRGELQQFEDVGPIPEGEYILSPKKTYNFYYDLLYGNEKIRNFSKWIFEYNSWGFYKTQIIPNSDTRNNIINLGRKPETFYLHGGTSPGSRGCIDLTNWNNQFHTLFYRAGRNLNLIVNYE
;
A
#
# COMPACT_ATOMS: atom_id res chain seq x y z
N MET A 1 -3.63 22.04 3.62
CA MET A 1 -4.94 22.55 3.20
C MET A 1 -5.96 21.99 4.17
N TRP A 2 -6.93 22.77 4.66
CA TRP A 2 -7.85 22.38 5.76
C TRP A 2 -9.28 22.06 5.30
N GLY A 3 -9.46 21.76 4.01
CA GLY A 3 -10.78 21.44 3.45
C GLY A 3 -11.69 22.64 3.14
N TYR A 4 -11.27 23.87 3.46
CA TYR A 4 -11.98 25.08 3.06
C TYR A 4 -11.54 25.52 1.66
N LEU A 5 -12.52 25.70 0.78
CA LEU A 5 -12.30 26.23 -0.55
C LEU A 5 -12.08 27.75 -0.46
N LEU A 6 -11.00 28.24 -1.05
CA LEU A 6 -10.76 29.67 -1.18
C LEU A 6 -11.78 30.26 -2.16
N GLN A 7 -12.20 31.49 -1.86
CA GLN A 7 -13.12 32.26 -2.70
C GLN A 7 -12.61 32.30 -4.15
N ASP A 8 -13.51 32.13 -5.11
CA ASP A 8 -13.25 32.10 -6.56
C ASP A 8 -12.48 30.87 -7.10
N LYS A 9 -12.37 29.78 -6.32
CA LYS A 9 -11.92 28.47 -6.80
C LYS A 9 -13.07 27.46 -6.82
N THR A 10 -13.53 27.10 -8.02
CA THR A 10 -14.48 25.99 -8.24
C THR A 10 -13.73 24.74 -8.68
N TYR A 11 -14.10 23.58 -8.13
CA TYR A 11 -13.78 22.27 -8.69
C TYR A 11 -15.02 21.79 -9.47
N GLU A 12 -14.84 21.03 -10.56
CA GLU A 12 -15.91 20.45 -11.40
C GLU A 12 -16.90 19.50 -10.68
N LEU A 13 -16.82 19.40 -9.34
CA LEU A 13 -17.63 18.57 -8.44
C LEU A 13 -18.65 19.39 -7.63
N GLU A 14 -19.27 20.42 -8.22
CA GLU A 14 -20.26 21.26 -7.52
C GLU A 14 -21.43 20.44 -6.94
N ASN A 15 -21.77 19.31 -7.57
CA ASN A 15 -22.88 18.45 -7.15
C ASN A 15 -22.52 17.33 -6.15
N SER A 16 -21.25 17.16 -5.77
CA SER A 16 -20.87 16.12 -4.81
C SER A 16 -21.19 16.54 -3.37
N THR A 17 -21.87 15.70 -2.60
CA THR A 17 -22.02 15.85 -1.14
C THR A 17 -20.71 15.56 -0.40
N PHE A 18 -19.81 14.78 -0.98
CA PHE A 18 -18.50 14.46 -0.40
C PHE A 18 -17.45 15.51 -0.78
N LYS A 19 -16.76 16.06 0.23
CA LYS A 19 -15.80 17.17 0.10
C LYS A 19 -14.44 16.82 0.71
N PHE A 20 -14.11 17.35 1.89
CA PHE A 20 -12.77 17.22 2.47
C PHE A 20 -12.51 15.77 2.90
N THR A 21 -11.38 15.20 2.47
CA THR A 21 -10.96 13.81 2.76
C THR A 21 -12.08 12.77 2.57
N GLY A 22 -12.95 12.99 1.57
CA GLY A 22 -14.06 12.09 1.25
C GLY A 22 -15.21 12.11 2.25
N LYS A 23 -15.31 13.12 3.13
CA LYS A 23 -16.41 13.25 4.10
C LYS A 23 -17.59 14.01 3.54
N GLU A 24 -18.78 13.58 3.94
CA GLU A 24 -20.03 14.26 3.58
C GLU A 24 -20.06 15.64 4.22
N ARG A 25 -20.29 16.67 3.41
CA ARG A 25 -20.47 18.04 3.87
C ARG A 25 -21.96 18.36 3.95
N ASP A 26 -22.41 18.65 5.15
CA ASP A 26 -23.76 19.15 5.37
C ASP A 26 -23.95 20.52 4.71
N LYS A 27 -25.06 20.68 3.97
CA LYS A 27 -25.32 21.89 3.17
C LYS A 27 -25.77 23.08 4.01
N GLU A 28 -26.40 22.83 5.16
CA GLU A 28 -26.94 23.89 6.02
C GLU A 28 -25.84 24.53 6.86
N SER A 29 -25.00 23.70 7.49
CA SER A 29 -23.92 24.13 8.38
C SER A 29 -22.59 24.34 7.67
N GLY A 30 -22.33 23.61 6.58
CA GLY A 30 -21.04 23.56 5.90
C GLY A 30 -19.98 22.74 6.62
N TYR A 31 -20.37 21.90 7.59
CA TYR A 31 -19.47 21.02 8.33
C TYR A 31 -19.32 19.66 7.65
N ASP A 32 -18.15 19.07 7.81
CA ASP A 32 -17.84 17.74 7.30
C ASP A 32 -18.11 16.70 8.41
N TYR A 33 -18.89 15.66 8.10
CA TYR A 33 -19.23 14.60 9.06
C TYR A 33 -18.17 13.50 9.08
N PHE A 34 -17.46 13.39 10.20
CA PHE A 34 -16.44 12.38 10.45
C PHE A 34 -16.94 11.40 11.52
N ILE A 35 -18.14 10.82 11.36
CA ILE A 35 -18.72 9.76 12.23
C ILE A 35 -18.78 10.15 13.72
N SER A 36 -17.66 10.10 14.43
CA SER A 36 -17.52 10.46 15.84
C SER A 36 -17.60 11.98 16.07
N ARG A 37 -17.19 12.81 15.10
CA ARG A 37 -17.16 14.28 15.26
C ARG A 37 -17.58 15.02 13.99
N ASN A 38 -18.03 16.25 14.18
CA ASN A 38 -18.25 17.22 13.09
C ASN A 38 -17.02 18.12 12.93
N TYR A 39 -16.55 18.30 11.71
CA TYR A 39 -15.36 19.09 11.40
C TYR A 39 -15.71 20.41 10.71
N ASN A 40 -15.15 21.50 11.23
CA ASN A 40 -15.28 22.82 10.65
C ASN A 40 -14.02 23.18 9.86
N SER A 41 -14.10 22.99 8.54
CA SER A 41 -13.01 23.28 7.61
C SER A 41 -12.61 24.77 7.57
N LYS A 42 -13.51 25.70 7.89
CA LYS A 42 -13.21 27.15 7.91
C LYS A 42 -12.15 27.51 8.95
N ILE A 43 -12.17 26.81 10.09
CA ILE A 43 -11.23 27.04 11.21
C ILE A 43 -10.23 25.90 11.38
N GLY A 44 -10.39 24.79 10.64
CA GLY A 44 -9.50 23.65 10.68
C GLY A 44 -9.57 22.85 11.99
N ARG A 45 -10.77 22.72 12.60
CA ARG A 45 -10.97 22.09 13.92
C ARG A 45 -12.24 21.23 13.95
N PHE A 46 -12.24 20.22 14.81
CA PHE A 46 -13.46 19.54 15.23
C PHE A 46 -14.31 20.43 16.13
N LEU A 47 -15.63 20.21 16.12
CA LEU A 47 -16.60 20.94 16.93
C LEU A 47 -16.78 20.35 18.33
N SER A 48 -16.24 19.16 18.56
CA SER A 48 -16.25 18.47 19.84
C SER A 48 -14.84 17.94 20.17
N GLU A 49 -14.59 17.74 21.46
CA GLU A 49 -13.33 17.19 21.96
C GLU A 49 -13.13 15.75 21.49
N GLU A 50 -11.87 15.35 21.32
CA GLU A 50 -11.49 13.94 21.22
C GLU A 50 -12.08 13.15 22.40
N PRO A 51 -12.79 12.03 22.17
CA PRO A 51 -13.39 11.25 23.24
C PRO A 51 -12.40 10.73 24.30
N ILE A 52 -11.11 10.59 23.94
CA ILE A 52 -10.04 10.16 24.85
C ILE A 52 -9.05 11.30 25.02
N THR A 53 -9.16 11.99 26.15
CA THR A 53 -8.42 13.22 26.45
C THR A 53 -7.23 13.02 27.37
N GLU A 54 -7.07 11.83 27.99
CA GLU A 54 -6.16 11.68 29.13
C GLU A 54 -4.66 11.61 28.78
N ASN A 55 -4.27 11.45 27.51
CA ASN A 55 -2.86 11.24 27.12
C ASN A 55 -2.28 12.21 26.06
N ILE A 56 -2.99 13.24 25.61
CA ILE A 56 -2.49 14.15 24.57
C ILE A 56 -1.84 15.40 25.19
N PHE A 57 -0.58 15.29 25.64
CA PHE A 57 0.16 16.40 26.28
C PHE A 57 0.78 17.43 25.32
N SER A 58 0.38 17.53 24.04
CA SER A 58 0.97 18.53 23.13
C SER A 58 0.05 19.14 22.07
N PHE A 59 -1.20 18.69 21.95
CA PHE A 59 -2.14 19.19 20.93
C PHE A 59 -3.52 19.48 21.54
N SER A 60 -4.27 20.37 20.89
CA SER A 60 -5.63 20.70 21.30
C SER A 60 -6.56 19.49 21.06
N PRO A 61 -7.51 19.18 21.97
CA PRO A 61 -8.48 18.09 21.77
C PRO A 61 -9.45 18.33 20.61
N TYR A 62 -9.42 19.53 20.01
CA TYR A 62 -10.20 19.91 18.83
C TYR A 62 -9.37 19.85 17.54
N SER A 63 -8.08 19.47 17.62
CA SER A 63 -7.19 19.47 16.48
C SER A 63 -7.56 18.38 15.48
N TYR A 64 -7.41 18.69 14.19
CA TYR A 64 -7.47 17.69 13.13
C TYR A 64 -6.05 17.24 12.82
N VAL A 65 -5.78 15.93 12.96
CA VAL A 65 -4.52 15.23 12.63
C VAL A 65 -3.25 15.95 13.10
N MET A 66 -3.21 16.32 14.39
CA MET A 66 -2.05 17.01 14.99
C MET A 66 -1.62 18.30 14.26
N ASN A 67 -2.57 18.97 13.59
CA ASN A 67 -2.34 20.11 12.70
C ASN A 67 -1.51 19.83 11.43
N ASN A 68 -1.47 18.59 10.95
CA ASN A 68 -0.74 18.23 9.73
C ASN A 68 -1.65 17.64 8.62
N PRO A 69 -2.68 18.37 8.17
CA PRO A 69 -3.69 17.88 7.20
C PRO A 69 -3.16 17.72 5.77
N LEU A 70 -1.88 18.05 5.52
CA LEU A 70 -1.24 17.82 4.23
C LEU A 70 -0.69 16.39 4.13
N ASN A 71 -0.40 15.77 5.27
CA ASN A 71 0.28 14.47 5.33
C ASN A 71 -0.56 13.39 6.03
N LEU A 72 -1.65 13.77 6.69
CA LEU A 72 -2.44 12.88 7.56
C LEU A 72 -3.93 13.06 7.30
N ILE A 73 -4.71 12.01 7.54
CA ILE A 73 -6.17 11.99 7.40
C ILE A 73 -6.79 11.31 8.63
N ASP A 74 -7.72 11.97 9.32
CA ASP A 74 -8.53 11.35 10.37
C ASP A 74 -9.76 10.69 9.69
N PRO A 75 -9.92 9.37 9.70
CA PRO A 75 -11.02 8.71 9.01
C PRO A 75 -12.31 8.68 9.81
N PHE A 76 -12.23 8.77 11.13
CA PHE A 76 -13.33 8.46 12.04
C PHE A 76 -13.75 9.63 12.90
N GLY A 77 -13.08 10.77 12.75
CA GLY A 77 -13.23 11.86 13.69
C GLY A 77 -12.79 11.40 15.08
N SER A 78 -11.84 10.48 15.15
CA SER A 78 -11.28 9.99 16.40
C SER A 78 -9.95 9.34 16.09
N ASP A 79 -8.89 9.84 16.71
CA ASP A 79 -7.55 9.31 16.49
C ASP A 79 -7.27 8.06 17.36
N TRP A 80 -8.23 7.57 18.15
CA TRP A 80 -8.03 6.44 19.07
C TRP A 80 -9.17 5.42 18.96
N PHE A 81 -8.81 4.13 18.98
CA PHE A 81 -9.76 3.02 19.11
C PHE A 81 -9.29 2.03 20.18
N PHE A 82 -10.23 1.28 20.75
CA PHE A 82 -9.91 0.24 21.74
C PHE A 82 -9.57 -1.06 21.01
N ASP A 83 -8.37 -1.59 21.22
CA ASP A 83 -7.94 -2.87 20.67
C ASP A 83 -8.25 -3.99 21.68
N ASP A 84 -9.22 -4.83 21.35
CA ASP A 84 -9.66 -5.94 22.21
C ASP A 84 -8.56 -7.00 22.45
N GLU A 85 -7.57 -7.14 21.57
CA GLU A 85 -6.46 -8.10 21.76
C GLU A 85 -5.37 -7.52 22.66
N LEU A 86 -5.08 -6.22 22.51
CA LEU A 86 -4.10 -5.52 23.33
C LEU A 86 -4.68 -5.09 24.69
N GLN A 87 -6.01 -5.09 24.83
CA GLN A 87 -6.73 -4.55 25.99
C GLN A 87 -6.29 -3.10 26.28
N ASP A 88 -6.05 -2.32 25.23
CA ASP A 88 -5.49 -0.97 25.32
C ASP A 88 -6.02 -0.07 24.20
N TRP A 89 -5.94 1.24 24.39
CA TRP A 89 -6.30 2.24 23.39
C TRP A 89 -5.12 2.50 22.45
N VAL A 90 -5.36 2.38 21.14
CA VAL A 90 -4.34 2.54 20.09
C VAL A 90 -4.61 3.80 19.28
N TYR A 91 -3.55 4.55 18.96
CA TYR A 91 -3.60 5.77 18.15
C TYR A 91 -3.60 5.43 16.64
N GLU A 92 -4.58 5.92 15.88
CA GLU A 92 -4.82 5.66 14.46
C GLU A 92 -4.91 6.99 13.68
N LEU A 93 -3.94 7.25 12.80
CA LEU A 93 -3.86 8.48 11.99
C LEU A 93 -4.01 8.23 10.47
N ASP A 94 -4.43 7.04 10.05
CA ASP A 94 -4.60 6.75 8.63
C ASP A 94 -5.55 5.55 8.40
N ALA A 95 -6.62 5.74 7.62
CA ALA A 95 -7.55 4.66 7.26
C ALA A 95 -7.05 3.85 6.07
N SER A 96 -6.92 2.55 6.32
CA SER A 96 -7.36 1.53 5.37
C SER A 96 -8.23 0.53 6.13
N PHE A 97 -9.54 0.50 5.86
CA PHE A 97 -10.47 -0.48 6.44
C PHE A 97 -10.10 -1.92 6.03
N ILE A 98 -10.33 -2.89 6.92
CA ILE A 98 -10.38 -4.33 6.60
C ILE A 98 -11.65 -4.93 7.19
N ILE A 99 -12.34 -5.76 6.40
CA ILE A 99 -13.28 -6.76 6.87
C ILE A 99 -12.51 -8.09 6.86
N ASP A 100 -12.07 -8.60 8.02
CA ASP A 100 -11.50 -9.95 8.08
C ASP A 100 -12.66 -10.95 8.11
N VAL A 101 -12.85 -11.66 6.99
CA VAL A 101 -13.71 -12.85 6.94
C VAL A 101 -12.84 -14.04 7.33
N VAL A 102 -12.89 -14.44 8.60
CA VAL A 102 -12.22 -15.66 9.04
C VAL A 102 -13.17 -16.82 8.73
N ALA A 103 -12.82 -17.61 7.71
CA ALA A 103 -13.47 -18.88 7.46
C ALA A 103 -12.84 -19.94 8.37
N ASP A 104 -13.64 -20.53 9.24
CA ASP A 104 -13.26 -21.73 9.96
C ASP A 104 -13.33 -22.91 8.98
N TYR A 105 -12.16 -23.47 8.65
CA TYR A 105 -12.03 -24.56 7.67
C TYR A 105 -12.60 -25.90 8.15
N GLU A 106 -12.88 -26.05 9.44
CA GLU A 106 -13.48 -27.26 10.01
C GLU A 106 -15.02 -27.17 10.07
N THR A 107 -15.56 -25.98 10.31
CA THR A 107 -17.01 -25.78 10.52
C THR A 107 -17.73 -25.10 9.34
N GLY A 108 -16.99 -24.41 8.46
CA GLY A 108 -17.56 -23.67 7.34
C GLY A 108 -18.28 -22.38 7.72
N GLU A 109 -18.24 -21.98 9.00
CA GLU A 109 -18.76 -20.70 9.45
C GLU A 109 -17.79 -19.57 9.10
N THR A 110 -18.37 -18.42 8.75
CA THR A 110 -17.61 -17.18 8.49
C THR A 110 -17.86 -16.25 9.65
N ASP A 111 -16.80 -15.98 10.42
CA ASP A 111 -16.85 -14.98 11.49
C ASP A 111 -16.28 -13.68 10.93
N THR A 112 -17.11 -12.63 10.95
CA THR A 112 -16.70 -11.30 10.48
C THR A 112 -16.15 -10.54 11.68
N LYS A 113 -14.83 -10.50 11.83
CA LYS A 113 -14.20 -9.72 12.90
C LYS A 113 -13.73 -8.39 12.33
N ILE A 114 -14.29 -7.31 12.87
CA ILE A 114 -13.81 -5.95 12.60
C ILE A 114 -12.60 -5.74 13.52
N ARG A 115 -11.40 -5.64 12.95
CA ARG A 115 -10.18 -5.26 13.69
C ARG A 115 -9.67 -3.94 13.13
N THR A 116 -9.50 -2.96 14.01
CA THR A 116 -8.97 -1.63 13.72
C THR A 116 -7.45 -1.62 13.86
N GLY A 117 -6.72 -0.88 13.02
CA GLY A 117 -5.25 -0.83 13.05
C GLY A 117 -4.59 -0.49 11.70
N VAL A 118 -3.60 0.42 11.74
CA VAL A 118 -2.80 0.86 10.59
C VAL A 118 -2.14 -0.35 9.91
N ARG A 119 -2.67 -0.78 8.75
CA ARG A 119 -1.92 -1.72 7.91
C ARG A 119 -0.79 -0.94 7.27
N GLU A 120 0.42 -1.45 7.49
CA GLU A 120 1.49 -1.18 6.55
C GLU A 120 1.17 -1.91 5.25
N PHE A 121 1.18 -1.17 4.14
CA PHE A 121 0.90 -1.69 2.81
C PHE A 121 1.71 -0.94 1.75
N ALA A 122 1.76 -1.53 0.57
CA ALA A 122 2.34 -0.94 -0.61
C ALA A 122 1.33 -0.92 -1.75
N ILE A 123 1.49 0.05 -2.65
CA ILE A 123 0.72 0.17 -3.89
C ILE A 123 1.69 0.22 -5.05
N PHE A 124 1.42 -0.54 -6.10
CA PHE A 124 2.06 -0.40 -7.39
C PHE A 124 1.03 -0.03 -8.46
N ASN A 125 1.20 1.12 -9.11
CA ASN A 125 0.24 1.64 -10.09
C ASN A 125 0.69 1.54 -11.56
N GLY A 126 1.71 0.71 -11.82
CA GLY A 126 2.31 0.60 -13.15
C GLY A 126 3.45 1.58 -13.42
N ALA A 127 3.63 2.60 -12.58
CA ALA A 127 4.69 3.60 -12.74
C ALA A 127 5.47 3.88 -11.44
N GLU A 128 4.81 3.72 -10.30
CA GLU A 128 5.38 3.95 -8.97
C GLU A 128 5.04 2.81 -8.04
N PHE A 129 6.01 2.42 -7.21
CA PHE A 129 5.83 1.58 -6.04
C PHE A 129 5.87 2.48 -4.80
N LYS A 130 4.76 2.56 -4.07
CA LYS A 130 4.62 3.34 -2.83
C LYS A 130 4.51 2.39 -1.66
N TRP A 131 5.20 2.67 -0.57
CA TRP A 131 5.11 1.92 0.69
C TRP A 131 4.72 2.86 1.81
N TYR A 132 3.55 2.60 2.39
CA TYR A 132 2.98 3.25 3.56
C TYR A 132 3.41 2.43 4.79
N GLU A 133 4.40 2.93 5.52
CA GLU A 133 4.89 2.28 6.74
C GLU A 133 3.95 2.57 7.92
N ARG A 134 3.89 1.66 8.91
CA ARG A 134 3.10 1.87 10.14
C ARG A 134 3.41 3.17 10.90
N SER A 135 4.58 3.76 10.66
CA SER A 135 5.01 5.03 11.26
C SER A 135 4.31 6.26 10.65
N GLY A 136 3.51 6.09 9.59
CA GLY A 136 3.00 7.18 8.75
C GLY A 136 4.01 7.66 7.71
N ARG A 137 5.19 7.02 7.62
CA ARG A 137 6.19 7.36 6.61
C ARG A 137 5.82 6.76 5.26
N LEU A 138 5.80 7.61 4.24
CA LEU A 138 5.67 7.22 2.85
C LEU A 138 7.05 7.10 2.19
N TYR A 139 7.31 5.94 1.60
CA TYR A 139 8.38 5.76 0.62
C TYR A 139 7.78 5.61 -0.77
N SER A 140 8.48 6.11 -1.79
CA SER A 140 8.03 6.00 -3.18
C SER A 140 9.21 5.85 -4.12
N TRP A 141 9.09 4.91 -5.06
CA TRP A 141 10.10 4.62 -6.06
C TRP A 141 9.45 4.48 -7.45
N PRO A 142 10.09 5.01 -8.51
CA PRO A 142 9.75 4.63 -9.87
C PRO A 142 9.88 3.12 -10.04
N ALA A 143 8.84 2.53 -10.62
CA ALA A 143 8.78 1.09 -10.84
C ALA A 143 7.97 0.77 -12.08
N VAL A 144 8.30 -0.33 -12.75
CA VAL A 144 7.56 -0.80 -13.93
C VAL A 144 7.37 -2.30 -13.88
N SER A 145 6.45 -2.81 -14.68
CA SER A 145 6.20 -4.23 -14.83
C SER A 145 5.92 -4.58 -16.29
N GLY A 146 6.47 -5.71 -16.74
CA GLY A 146 6.41 -6.11 -18.15
C GLY A 146 7.36 -5.32 -19.05
N LEU A 147 7.39 -5.69 -20.33
CA LEU A 147 8.26 -5.06 -21.34
C LEU A 147 7.63 -3.84 -22.02
N TYR A 148 6.31 -3.85 -22.18
CA TYR A 148 5.61 -2.82 -22.93
C TYR A 148 5.21 -1.67 -22.02
N LEU A 149 5.78 -0.50 -22.30
CA LEU A 149 5.50 0.73 -21.58
C LEU A 149 4.76 1.73 -22.48
N GLU A 150 3.75 2.41 -21.93
CA GLU A 150 3.12 3.59 -22.51
C GLU A 150 3.56 4.82 -21.72
N ASN A 151 4.28 5.74 -22.36
CA ASN A 151 4.82 6.94 -21.71
C ASN A 151 5.62 6.65 -20.41
N GLY A 152 6.30 5.50 -20.36
CA GLY A 152 7.06 5.05 -19.19
C GLY A 152 6.24 4.35 -18.10
N LYS A 153 4.95 4.12 -18.32
CA LYS A 153 4.07 3.34 -17.43
C LYS A 153 3.80 1.94 -17.98
N SER A 154 3.58 0.99 -17.10
CA SER A 154 3.15 -0.37 -17.44
C SER A 154 1.75 -0.36 -18.07
N ARG A 155 1.53 -1.19 -19.08
CA ARG A 155 0.25 -1.29 -19.79
C ARG A 155 -0.63 -2.39 -19.19
N GLY A 156 -1.50 -2.04 -18.25
CA GLY A 156 -2.37 -2.97 -17.52
C GLY A 156 -3.26 -3.83 -18.42
N GLU A 157 -3.64 -3.36 -19.60
CA GLU A 157 -4.45 -4.12 -20.56
C GLU A 157 -3.72 -5.31 -21.22
N LEU A 158 -2.43 -5.49 -20.92
CA LEU A 158 -1.58 -6.56 -21.47
C LEU A 158 -1.29 -7.68 -20.44
N GLN A 159 -1.97 -7.69 -19.29
CA GLN A 159 -1.75 -8.66 -18.19
C GLN A 159 -1.87 -10.15 -18.59
N GLN A 160 -2.58 -10.46 -19.67
CA GLN A 160 -2.75 -11.82 -20.22
C GLN A 160 -1.49 -12.39 -20.88
N PHE A 161 -0.53 -11.55 -21.27
CA PHE A 161 0.64 -12.02 -22.00
C PHE A 161 1.76 -12.46 -21.03
N GLU A 162 1.98 -13.76 -20.89
CA GLU A 162 2.89 -14.34 -19.88
C GLU A 162 4.31 -13.77 -19.90
N ASP A 163 4.92 -13.65 -21.08
CA ASP A 163 6.34 -13.32 -21.24
C ASP A 163 6.67 -11.84 -21.41
N VAL A 164 5.64 -10.98 -21.49
CA VAL A 164 5.81 -9.55 -21.82
C VAL A 164 4.87 -8.62 -21.05
N GLY A 165 3.74 -9.14 -20.55
CA GLY A 165 2.70 -8.39 -19.87
C GLY A 165 3.07 -8.09 -18.42
N PRO A 166 2.55 -7.00 -17.85
CA PRO A 166 2.83 -6.60 -16.48
C PRO A 166 2.20 -7.59 -15.49
N ILE A 167 2.56 -7.51 -14.21
CA ILE A 167 1.96 -8.34 -13.16
C ILE A 167 0.43 -8.16 -13.16
N PRO A 168 -0.38 -9.21 -12.94
CA PRO A 168 -1.82 -9.02 -12.84
C PRO A 168 -2.23 -8.08 -11.69
N GLU A 169 -3.37 -7.41 -11.82
CA GLU A 169 -3.96 -6.62 -10.75
C GLU A 169 -4.48 -7.53 -9.63
N GLY A 170 -4.47 -6.99 -8.43
CA GLY A 170 -4.94 -7.67 -7.24
C GLY A 170 -4.04 -7.45 -6.04
N GLU A 171 -4.21 -8.33 -5.06
CA GLU A 171 -3.53 -8.25 -3.77
C GLU A 171 -2.50 -9.34 -3.61
N TYR A 172 -1.36 -8.93 -3.07
CA TYR A 172 -0.15 -9.72 -2.95
C TYR A 172 0.50 -9.51 -1.57
N ILE A 173 1.42 -10.42 -1.24
CA ILE A 173 2.26 -10.35 -0.06
C ILE A 173 3.72 -10.43 -0.51
N LEU A 174 4.52 -9.49 -0.01
CA LEU A 174 5.98 -9.57 -0.01
C LEU A 174 6.42 -10.08 1.36
N SER A 175 7.30 -11.09 1.39
CA SER A 175 7.86 -11.60 2.64
C SER A 175 9.37 -11.46 2.65
N PRO A 176 9.99 -10.87 3.69
CA PRO A 176 11.45 -10.84 3.82
C PRO A 176 12.08 -12.24 3.84
N LYS A 177 11.32 -13.26 4.30
CA LYS A 177 11.75 -14.66 4.28
C LYS A 177 11.81 -15.27 2.88
N LYS A 178 11.20 -14.59 1.90
CA LYS A 178 11.17 -14.95 0.48
C LYS A 178 12.01 -13.97 -0.35
N THR A 179 12.93 -13.27 0.31
CA THR A 179 13.97 -12.47 -0.32
C THR A 179 15.22 -13.30 -0.54
N TYR A 180 15.71 -13.28 -1.76
CA TYR A 180 16.94 -13.95 -2.19
C TYR A 180 18.02 -12.89 -2.40
N ASN A 181 19.23 -13.18 -1.92
CA ASN A 181 20.40 -12.31 -2.10
C ASN A 181 21.39 -13.00 -3.03
N PHE A 182 21.72 -12.32 -4.12
CA PHE A 182 22.57 -12.83 -5.18
C PHE A 182 23.98 -13.25 -4.71
N TYR A 183 24.61 -12.50 -3.80
CA TYR A 183 25.93 -12.84 -3.27
C TYR A 183 25.90 -14.03 -2.30
N TYR A 184 24.87 -14.12 -1.46
CA TYR A 184 24.71 -15.25 -0.54
C TYR A 184 24.40 -16.54 -1.30
N ASP A 185 23.51 -16.48 -2.31
CA ASP A 185 23.20 -17.62 -3.17
C ASP A 185 24.44 -18.08 -3.96
N LEU A 186 25.32 -17.15 -4.38
CA LEU A 186 26.57 -17.46 -5.07
C LEU A 186 27.60 -18.15 -4.16
N LEU A 187 27.77 -17.67 -2.93
CA LEU A 187 28.82 -18.11 -2.02
C LEU A 187 28.44 -19.40 -1.26
N TYR A 188 27.14 -19.64 -1.07
CA TYR A 188 26.66 -20.70 -0.16
C TYR A 188 25.53 -21.58 -0.76
N GLY A 189 25.10 -21.34 -2.01
CA GLY A 189 24.05 -22.11 -2.69
C GLY A 189 24.58 -23.24 -3.60
N ASN A 190 23.99 -24.42 -3.46
CA ASN A 190 24.37 -25.71 -4.10
C ASN A 190 24.60 -25.71 -5.64
N GLU A 191 25.73 -26.30 -6.04
CA GLU A 191 26.09 -27.09 -7.25
C GLU A 191 25.62 -26.73 -8.69
N LYS A 192 24.95 -25.60 -8.95
CA LYS A 192 24.64 -25.16 -10.34
C LYS A 192 25.43 -23.94 -10.80
N ILE A 193 26.68 -23.82 -10.39
CA ILE A 193 27.66 -22.86 -10.95
C ILE A 193 28.23 -23.41 -12.27
N ARG A 194 27.35 -23.62 -13.25
CA ARG A 194 27.74 -23.90 -14.63
C ARG A 194 27.02 -22.91 -15.53
N ASN A 195 27.40 -21.63 -15.45
CA ASN A 195 27.27 -20.60 -16.51
C ASN A 195 27.51 -19.17 -15.97
N PHE A 196 28.77 -18.83 -15.65
CA PHE A 196 29.21 -17.48 -15.25
C PHE A 196 28.91 -16.39 -16.30
N SER A 197 28.80 -16.75 -17.58
CA SER A 197 28.41 -15.84 -18.67
C SER A 197 26.90 -15.55 -18.73
N LYS A 198 26.03 -16.46 -18.27
CA LYS A 198 24.58 -16.21 -18.14
C LYS A 198 24.28 -15.26 -16.97
N TRP A 199 25.21 -15.21 -16.01
CA TRP A 199 25.13 -14.55 -14.71
C TRP A 199 25.38 -13.03 -14.74
N ILE A 200 26.24 -12.53 -15.64
CA ILE A 200 26.45 -11.08 -15.87
C ILE A 200 25.20 -10.43 -16.48
N PHE A 201 24.48 -11.15 -17.34
CA PHE A 201 23.21 -10.69 -17.91
C PHE A 201 22.06 -10.74 -16.89
N GLU A 202 22.08 -11.69 -15.95
CA GLU A 202 21.08 -11.79 -14.88
C GLU A 202 21.19 -10.65 -13.85
N TYR A 203 22.40 -10.16 -13.52
CA TYR A 203 22.54 -8.98 -12.63
C TYR A 203 21.83 -7.73 -13.18
N ASN A 204 21.97 -7.47 -14.48
CA ASN A 204 21.29 -6.36 -15.15
C ASN A 204 19.76 -6.52 -15.17
N SER A 205 19.24 -7.74 -15.01
CA SER A 205 17.80 -8.03 -15.04
C SER A 205 17.17 -8.27 -13.68
N TRP A 206 17.95 -8.49 -12.62
CA TRP A 206 17.43 -8.87 -11.30
C TRP A 206 18.02 -8.05 -10.13
N GLY A 207 19.14 -7.34 -10.32
CA GLY A 207 19.84 -6.63 -9.25
C GLY A 207 20.38 -7.56 -8.16
N PHE A 208 20.74 -7.01 -7.00
CA PHE A 208 21.35 -7.77 -5.90
C PHE A 208 20.36 -8.57 -5.05
N TYR A 209 19.09 -8.15 -5.06
CA TYR A 209 18.02 -8.73 -4.26
C TYR A 209 16.79 -8.96 -5.12
N LYS A 210 16.09 -10.07 -4.87
CA LYS A 210 14.75 -10.30 -5.40
C LYS A 210 13.85 -10.86 -4.31
N THR A 211 12.62 -10.38 -4.22
CA THR A 211 11.61 -10.87 -3.28
C THR A 211 10.46 -11.48 -4.05
N GLN A 212 10.04 -12.69 -3.71
CA GLN A 212 8.88 -13.30 -4.36
C GLN A 212 7.60 -12.52 -4.03
N ILE A 213 6.78 -12.24 -5.05
CA ILE A 213 5.47 -11.60 -4.91
C ILE A 213 4.42 -12.71 -4.85
N ILE A 214 3.74 -12.84 -3.71
CA ILE A 214 2.85 -13.98 -3.44
C ILE A 214 1.40 -13.51 -3.51
N PRO A 215 0.59 -13.92 -4.49
CA PRO A 215 -0.80 -13.49 -4.59
C PRO A 215 -1.65 -14.09 -3.47
N ASN A 216 -2.68 -13.36 -3.04
CA ASN A 216 -3.77 -13.92 -2.24
C ASN A 216 -4.61 -14.91 -3.07
N SER A 217 -5.58 -15.59 -2.46
CA SER A 217 -6.37 -16.64 -3.12
C SER A 217 -7.13 -16.15 -4.36
N ASP A 218 -7.78 -15.00 -4.29
CA ASP A 218 -8.57 -14.45 -5.41
C ASP A 218 -7.68 -14.03 -6.57
N THR A 219 -6.61 -13.31 -6.26
CA THR A 219 -5.59 -12.87 -7.23
C THR A 219 -4.91 -14.09 -7.87
N ARG A 220 -4.63 -15.14 -7.08
CA ARG A 220 -4.08 -16.40 -7.58
C ARG A 220 -5.00 -17.05 -8.60
N ASN A 221 -6.30 -17.11 -8.34
CA ASN A 221 -7.28 -17.67 -9.26
C ASN A 221 -7.36 -16.84 -10.55
N ASN A 222 -7.33 -15.51 -10.45
CA ASN A 222 -7.28 -14.62 -11.61
C ASN A 222 -6.03 -14.88 -12.47
N ILE A 223 -4.85 -14.96 -11.85
CA ILE A 223 -3.58 -15.28 -12.53
C ILE A 223 -3.69 -16.61 -13.29
N ILE A 224 -4.26 -17.64 -12.67
CA ILE A 224 -4.42 -18.96 -13.29
C ILE A 224 -5.38 -18.88 -14.49
N ASN A 225 -6.48 -18.13 -14.36
CA ASN A 225 -7.44 -17.92 -15.45
C ASN A 225 -6.82 -17.16 -16.64
N LEU A 226 -5.85 -16.29 -16.39
CA LEU A 226 -5.03 -15.64 -17.42
C LEU A 226 -4.00 -16.59 -18.07
N GLY A 227 -3.94 -17.85 -17.64
CA GLY A 227 -2.97 -18.84 -18.13
C GLY A 227 -1.55 -18.64 -17.58
N ARG A 228 -1.40 -17.85 -16.53
CA ARG A 228 -0.10 -17.50 -15.94
C ARG A 228 0.18 -18.30 -14.67
N LYS A 229 1.44 -18.30 -14.24
CA LYS A 229 1.92 -19.06 -13.07
C LYS A 229 2.13 -18.14 -11.86
N PRO A 230 1.36 -18.28 -10.77
CA PRO A 230 1.47 -17.40 -9.59
C PRO A 230 2.86 -17.32 -8.95
N GLU A 231 3.65 -18.38 -9.03
CA GLU A 231 4.96 -18.50 -8.37
C GLU A 231 6.12 -17.79 -9.10
N THR A 232 5.86 -17.22 -10.29
CA THR A 232 6.92 -16.66 -11.15
C THR A 232 7.10 -15.15 -11.00
N PHE A 233 6.31 -14.49 -10.14
CA PHE A 233 6.38 -13.05 -9.91
C PHE A 233 7.37 -12.69 -8.80
N TYR A 234 8.22 -11.70 -9.09
CA TYR A 234 9.21 -11.19 -8.15
C TYR A 234 9.25 -9.67 -8.21
N LEU A 235 9.58 -9.07 -7.08
CA LEU A 235 9.99 -7.69 -6.97
C LEU A 235 11.51 -7.67 -6.93
N HIS A 236 12.11 -6.99 -7.90
CA HIS A 236 13.56 -6.99 -8.10
C HIS A 236 14.01 -5.63 -8.65
N GLY A 237 15.26 -5.55 -9.08
CA GLY A 237 15.80 -4.39 -9.79
C GLY A 237 16.50 -4.80 -11.07
N GLY A 238 17.24 -3.85 -11.64
CA GLY A 238 17.97 -4.06 -12.87
C GLY A 238 18.07 -2.78 -13.68
N THR A 239 18.80 -2.84 -14.79
CA THR A 239 18.89 -1.78 -15.79
C THR A 239 17.86 -1.94 -16.90
N SER A 240 17.16 -3.09 -16.96
CA SER A 240 16.14 -3.41 -17.96
C SER A 240 14.88 -3.98 -17.29
N PRO A 241 13.67 -3.48 -17.62
CA PRO A 241 12.41 -3.98 -17.07
C PRO A 241 12.23 -5.50 -17.25
N GLY A 242 11.82 -6.18 -16.18
CA GLY A 242 11.54 -7.61 -16.19
C GLY A 242 10.36 -8.00 -17.11
N SER A 243 10.55 -9.05 -17.92
CA SER A 243 9.61 -9.35 -19.00
C SER A 243 8.35 -10.13 -18.58
N ARG A 244 8.43 -10.94 -17.53
CA ARG A 244 7.36 -11.87 -17.11
C ARG A 244 6.36 -11.29 -16.12
N GLY A 245 6.16 -9.97 -16.12
CA GLY A 245 5.32 -9.30 -15.14
C GLY A 245 5.91 -9.30 -13.74
N CYS A 246 7.24 -9.23 -13.61
CA CYS A 246 7.85 -8.87 -12.34
C CYS A 246 7.72 -7.36 -12.11
N ILE A 247 7.84 -6.91 -10.86
CA ILE A 247 7.92 -5.47 -10.54
C ILE A 247 9.40 -5.10 -10.45
N ASP A 248 9.83 -4.16 -11.27
CA ASP A 248 11.21 -3.70 -11.36
C ASP A 248 11.36 -2.33 -10.72
N LEU A 249 12.08 -2.28 -9.60
CA LEU A 249 12.44 -1.05 -8.88
C LEU A 249 13.67 -0.34 -9.49
N THR A 250 14.16 -0.80 -10.63
CA THR A 250 15.31 -0.26 -11.35
C THR A 250 16.53 -0.13 -10.43
N ASN A 251 17.10 1.08 -10.30
CA ASN A 251 18.25 1.39 -9.46
C ASN A 251 17.92 1.47 -7.95
N TRP A 252 16.64 1.44 -7.58
CA TRP A 252 16.19 1.60 -6.19
C TRP A 252 16.10 0.29 -5.41
N ASN A 253 16.33 -0.83 -6.07
CA ASN A 253 16.19 -2.18 -5.53
C ASN A 253 16.95 -2.40 -4.20
N ASN A 254 18.19 -1.91 -4.12
CA ASN A 254 19.01 -2.06 -2.91
C ASN A 254 18.46 -1.26 -1.73
N GLN A 255 17.97 -0.04 -2.00
CA GLN A 255 17.42 0.83 -0.96
C GLN A 255 16.14 0.23 -0.40
N PHE A 256 15.23 -0.18 -1.28
CA PHE A 256 13.99 -0.86 -0.88
C PHE A 256 14.30 -2.11 -0.05
N HIS A 257 15.13 -3.03 -0.55
CA HIS A 257 15.40 -4.29 0.16
C HIS A 257 16.12 -4.09 1.48
N THR A 258 16.95 -3.04 1.61
CA THR A 258 17.55 -2.67 2.90
C THR A 258 16.49 -2.25 3.90
N LEU A 259 15.54 -1.40 3.50
CA LEU A 259 14.44 -0.95 4.37
C LEU A 259 13.49 -2.12 4.69
N PHE A 260 13.12 -2.89 3.68
CA PHE A 260 12.22 -4.03 3.79
C PHE A 260 12.76 -5.13 4.70
N TYR A 261 14.05 -5.47 4.58
CA TYR A 261 14.70 -6.43 5.47
C TYR A 261 14.79 -5.91 6.92
N ARG A 262 15.05 -4.61 7.11
CA ARG A 262 15.09 -3.99 8.46
C ARG A 262 13.72 -3.93 9.12
N ALA A 263 12.66 -3.73 8.34
CA ALA A 263 11.29 -3.81 8.84
C ALA A 263 10.94 -5.24 9.31
N GLY A 264 11.53 -6.26 8.69
CA GLY A 264 11.51 -7.64 9.18
C GLY A 264 10.15 -8.32 9.18
N ARG A 265 9.16 -7.73 8.51
CA ARG A 265 7.75 -8.16 8.49
C ARG A 265 7.22 -8.23 7.06
N ASN A 266 6.14 -8.99 6.87
CA ASN A 266 5.48 -9.09 5.57
C ASN A 266 4.82 -7.75 5.21
N LEU A 267 4.84 -7.42 3.92
CA LEU A 267 4.26 -6.21 3.35
C LEU A 267 3.14 -6.61 2.40
N ASN A 268 1.92 -6.13 2.67
CA ASN A 268 0.80 -6.29 1.74
C ASN A 268 1.01 -5.35 0.56
N LEU A 269 0.82 -5.84 -0.65
CA LEU A 269 1.00 -5.10 -1.90
C LEU A 269 -0.30 -5.13 -2.69
N ILE A 270 -0.78 -3.96 -3.08
CA ILE A 270 -1.91 -3.79 -3.98
C ILE A 270 -1.36 -3.40 -5.35
N VAL A 271 -1.75 -4.11 -6.39
CA VAL A 271 -1.47 -3.73 -7.78
C VAL A 271 -2.75 -3.27 -8.44
N ASN A 272 -2.74 -2.05 -8.97
CA ASN A 272 -3.87 -1.45 -9.68
C ASN A 272 -3.36 -0.43 -10.70
N TYR A 273 -3.57 -0.65 -11.99
CA TYR A 273 -3.12 0.26 -13.05
C TYR A 273 -4.10 1.43 -13.20
N GLU A 274 -3.55 2.64 -13.36
CA GLU A 274 -4.32 3.87 -13.64
C GLU A 274 -4.63 4.04 -15.13
#